data_AF-A0A3S4Y952-F1
#
_entry.id   AF-A0A3S4Y952-F1
#
_cell.length_a   1.000
_cell.length_b   1.000
_cell.length_c   1.000
_cell.angle_alpha   90.00
_cell.angle_beta   90.00
_cell.angle_gamma   90.00
#
_symmetry.space_group_name_H-M   'P 1'
#
loop_
_entity.id
_entity.type
_entity.pdbx_description
1 polymer ?
#
loop_
_entity_poly.entity_id
_entity_poly.type
_entity_poly.pdbx_seq_one_letter_code
_entity_poly.pdbx_strand_id
1 'polypeptide(L)'
;MGKAFAGVSIRTGVRAQWKVKKGLSIETKRSIALSIMFYVSLKFEGLQSNVLFSRVTDSGFSCEDLVSNFLGFYSVVLPRNYMALIRPKPKEYAQKIWDYYGPVGRYKNNELKAIVFPDPERFPNNAYPYKKGLPSYLSSIKPFSSYESDLVINTLDANVFLGVR
;
A
#
# COMPACT_ATOMS: atom_id res chain seq x y z
N MET A 1 8.10 -1.68 -18.15
CA MET A 1 8.27 -1.51 -19.61
C MET A 1 7.33 -2.50 -20.28
N GLY A 2 6.15 -2.07 -20.74
CA GLY A 2 5.14 -2.98 -21.31
C GLY A 2 5.51 -3.35 -22.74
N LYS A 3 5.56 -4.66 -23.06
CA LYS A 3 5.71 -5.11 -24.44
C LYS A 3 4.33 -5.16 -25.10
N ALA A 4 4.16 -4.34 -26.14
CA ALA A 4 3.04 -4.40 -27.04
C ALA A 4 3.16 -5.65 -27.92
N PHE A 5 2.24 -6.59 -27.76
CA PHE A 5 1.93 -7.55 -28.82
C PHE A 5 0.68 -7.02 -29.51
N ALA A 6 0.82 -6.60 -30.77
CA ALA A 6 -0.25 -6.14 -31.66
C ALA A 6 -1.17 -5.04 -31.09
N GLY A 7 -0.69 -3.80 -30.99
CA GLY A 7 -1.51 -2.57 -30.97
C GLY A 7 -2.52 -2.37 -29.82
N VAL A 8 -2.75 -3.38 -28.99
CA VAL A 8 -3.75 -3.40 -27.93
C VAL A 8 -3.04 -3.28 -26.58
N SER A 9 -3.25 -2.15 -25.89
CA SER A 9 -2.78 -2.02 -24.51
C SER A 9 -3.76 -2.70 -23.57
N ILE A 10 -3.44 -3.91 -23.12
CA ILE A 10 -4.22 -4.61 -22.09
C ILE A 10 -3.90 -3.96 -20.74
N ARG A 11 -4.91 -3.41 -20.07
CA ARG A 11 -4.80 -2.94 -18.69
C ARG A 11 -5.48 -3.92 -17.76
N THR A 12 -4.75 -4.40 -16.77
CA THR A 12 -5.32 -5.13 -15.64
C THR A 12 -5.54 -4.18 -14.47
N GLY A 13 -6.65 -4.36 -13.76
CA GLY A 13 -6.95 -3.57 -12.58
C GLY A 13 -7.85 -4.31 -11.61
N VAL A 14 -7.88 -3.82 -10.37
CA VAL A 14 -8.81 -4.27 -9.34
C VAL A 14 -9.94 -3.25 -9.22
N ARG A 15 -11.17 -3.72 -9.25
CA ARG A 15 -12.35 -2.90 -8.98
C ARG A 15 -13.19 -3.55 -7.88
N ALA A 16 -13.55 -2.76 -6.88
CA ALA A 16 -14.53 -3.12 -5.86
C ALA A 16 -15.67 -2.09 -5.85
N GLN A 17 -16.88 -2.49 -5.47
CA GLN A 17 -18.02 -1.58 -5.32
C GLN A 17 -18.63 -1.72 -3.94
N TRP A 18 -18.85 -0.58 -3.29
CA TRP A 18 -19.32 -0.50 -1.92
C TRP A 18 -20.56 0.39 -1.83
N LYS A 19 -21.59 -0.07 -1.12
CA LYS A 19 -22.72 0.77 -0.69
C LYS A 19 -22.44 1.25 0.71
N VAL A 20 -22.45 2.57 0.92
CA VAL A 20 -22.21 3.21 2.22
C VAL A 20 -23.46 3.94 2.65
N LYS A 21 -23.93 3.70 3.88
CA LYS A 21 -25.12 4.35 4.43
C LYS A 21 -24.93 5.86 4.48
N LYS A 22 -25.97 6.62 4.14
CA LYS A 22 -25.96 8.09 4.25
C LYS A 22 -26.02 8.55 5.71
N GLY A 23 -25.57 9.77 5.98
CA GLY A 23 -25.70 10.40 7.31
C GLY A 23 -24.68 9.94 8.37
N LEU A 24 -23.66 9.17 7.99
CA LEU A 24 -22.59 8.75 8.91
C LEU A 24 -21.72 9.94 9.35
N SER A 25 -21.16 9.82 10.57
CA SER A 25 -20.18 10.77 11.07
C SER A 25 -18.94 10.81 10.16
N ILE A 26 -18.20 11.92 10.20
CA ILE A 26 -16.97 12.04 9.42
C ILE A 26 -15.93 10.98 9.83
N GLU A 27 -15.86 10.64 11.11
CA GLU A 27 -14.93 9.63 11.63
C GLU A 27 -15.24 8.25 11.07
N THR A 28 -16.52 7.85 11.07
CA THR A 28 -16.96 6.59 10.47
C THR A 28 -16.67 6.59 8.96
N LYS A 29 -16.96 7.67 8.24
CA LYS A 29 -16.63 7.76 6.80
C LYS A 29 -15.14 7.59 6.52
N ARG A 30 -14.27 8.21 7.34
CA ARG A 30 -12.81 8.08 7.23
C ARG A 30 -12.35 6.65 7.49
N SER A 31 -12.91 6.01 8.52
CA SER A 31 -12.63 4.61 8.86
C SER A 31 -13.03 3.66 7.72
N ILE A 32 -14.21 3.86 7.13
CA ILE A 32 -14.70 3.10 5.96
C ILE A 32 -13.81 3.34 4.74
N ALA A 33 -13.47 4.59 4.45
CA ALA A 33 -12.61 4.92 3.31
C ALA A 33 -11.21 4.29 3.44
N LEU A 34 -10.62 4.31 4.65
CA LEU A 34 -9.34 3.66 4.94
C LEU A 34 -9.44 2.16 4.69
N SER A 35 -10.50 1.53 5.18
CA SER A 35 -10.79 0.12 4.98
C SER A 35 -10.92 -0.28 3.51
N ILE A 36 -11.67 0.49 2.71
CA ILE A 36 -11.82 0.26 1.28
C ILE A 36 -10.48 0.37 0.57
N MET A 37 -9.70 1.43 0.85
CA MET A 37 -8.38 1.63 0.25
C MET A 37 -7.41 0.50 0.62
N PHE A 38 -7.41 0.08 1.88
CA PHE A 38 -6.58 -1.03 2.34
C PHE A 38 -6.96 -2.34 1.63
N TYR A 39 -8.25 -2.66 1.61
CA TYR A 39 -8.78 -3.84 0.92
C TYR A 39 -8.42 -3.87 -0.57
N VAL A 40 -8.58 -2.76 -1.29
CA VAL A 40 -8.21 -2.67 -2.72
C VAL A 40 -6.70 -2.79 -2.91
N SER A 41 -5.88 -2.20 -2.03
CA SER A 41 -4.42 -2.32 -2.10
C SER A 41 -3.96 -3.77 -1.97
N LEU A 42 -4.51 -4.53 -1.01
CA LEU A 42 -4.20 -5.94 -0.83
C LEU A 42 -4.61 -6.81 -2.02
N LYS A 43 -5.79 -6.52 -2.60
CA LYS A 43 -6.27 -7.24 -3.78
C LYS A 43 -5.42 -6.92 -5.02
N PHE A 44 -4.92 -5.69 -5.13
CA PHE A 44 -4.02 -5.30 -6.23
C PHE A 44 -2.66 -6.00 -6.13
N GLU A 45 -2.11 -6.14 -4.92
CA GLU A 45 -0.92 -6.97 -4.67
C GLU A 45 -1.15 -8.42 -5.11
N GLY A 46 -2.28 -9.03 -4.70
CA GLY A 46 -2.64 -10.39 -5.11
C GLY A 46 -2.87 -10.54 -6.62
N LEU A 47 -3.32 -9.48 -7.31
CA LEU A 47 -3.40 -9.46 -8.76
C LEU A 47 -1.99 -9.46 -9.36
N GLN A 48 -1.10 -8.56 -8.94
CA GLN A 48 0.26 -8.48 -9.47
C GLN A 48 1.09 -9.74 -9.22
N SER A 49 0.85 -10.46 -8.12
CA SER A 49 1.47 -11.76 -7.88
C SER A 49 0.95 -12.85 -8.82
N ASN A 50 -0.29 -12.72 -9.32
CA ASN A 50 -1.01 -13.77 -10.06
C ASN A 50 -1.18 -13.54 -11.57
N VAL A 51 -0.88 -12.37 -12.15
CA VAL A 51 -1.09 -12.10 -13.59
C VAL A 51 -0.06 -12.85 -14.46
N LEU A 52 -0.15 -14.18 -14.51
CA LEU A 52 0.46 -15.11 -15.48
C LEU A 52 1.99 -15.04 -15.77
N PHE A 53 2.76 -14.12 -15.19
CA PHE A 53 4.13 -13.79 -15.63
C PHE A 53 5.06 -13.28 -14.51
N SER A 54 4.92 -13.70 -13.24
CA SER A 54 6.00 -13.49 -12.26
C SER A 54 7.34 -14.15 -12.69
N ARG A 55 7.34 -14.96 -13.75
CA ARG A 55 8.52 -15.60 -14.38
C ARG A 55 9.53 -14.65 -15.06
N VAL A 56 9.26 -13.35 -15.25
CA VAL A 56 10.20 -12.44 -15.97
C VAL A 56 10.43 -11.09 -15.26
N THR A 57 9.59 -10.68 -14.32
CA THR A 57 9.71 -9.35 -13.67
C THR A 57 9.53 -9.44 -12.16
N ASP A 58 10.49 -8.90 -11.39
CA ASP A 58 10.44 -8.73 -9.91
C ASP A 58 9.43 -7.66 -9.46
N SER A 59 8.40 -7.39 -10.27
CA SER A 59 7.42 -6.32 -10.07
C SER A 59 6.20 -6.83 -9.29
N GLY A 60 6.41 -7.24 -8.05
CA GLY A 60 5.35 -7.40 -7.06
C GLY A 60 5.32 -6.19 -6.12
N PHE A 61 4.17 -5.94 -5.50
CA PHE A 61 3.97 -4.94 -4.45
C PHE A 61 5.16 -4.91 -3.47
N SER A 62 5.85 -3.79 -3.35
CA SER A 62 7.07 -3.62 -2.56
C SER A 62 6.73 -3.15 -1.14
N CYS A 63 7.71 -3.17 -0.24
CA CYS A 63 7.47 -2.86 1.18
C CYS A 63 6.94 -1.44 1.42
N GLU A 64 7.25 -0.53 0.51
CA GLU A 64 6.89 0.87 0.52
C GLU A 64 5.53 1.17 -0.11
N ASP A 65 4.98 0.27 -0.93
CA ASP A 65 3.78 0.57 -1.72
C ASP A 65 2.58 0.87 -0.81
N LEU A 66 2.33 -0.02 0.17
CA LEU A 66 1.24 0.17 1.11
C LEU A 66 1.43 1.39 2.00
N VAL A 67 2.66 1.63 2.46
CA VAL A 67 3.00 2.79 3.28
C VAL A 67 2.81 4.10 2.50
N SER A 68 3.13 4.09 1.20
CA SER A 68 2.91 5.21 0.29
C SER A 68 1.42 5.45 0.02
N ASN A 69 0.63 4.39 -0.16
CA ASN A 69 -0.82 4.48 -0.25
C ASN A 69 -1.44 5.08 1.02
N PHE A 70 -0.96 4.67 2.21
CA PHE A 70 -1.38 5.31 3.47
C PHE A 70 -0.99 6.77 3.53
N LEU A 71 0.24 7.12 3.19
CA LEU A 71 0.68 8.51 3.18
C LEU A 71 -0.20 9.38 2.27
N GLY A 72 -0.53 8.89 1.07
CA GLY A 72 -1.43 9.56 0.13
C GLY A 72 -2.87 9.65 0.66
N PHE A 73 -3.38 8.61 1.29
CA PHE A 73 -4.70 8.65 1.93
C PHE A 73 -4.76 9.70 3.04
N TYR A 74 -3.78 9.69 3.94
CA TYR A 74 -3.71 10.59 5.09
C TYR A 74 -3.49 12.05 4.67
N SER A 75 -2.70 12.31 3.62
CA SER A 75 -2.49 13.68 3.12
C SER A 75 -3.77 14.34 2.62
N VAL A 76 -4.71 13.56 2.09
CA VAL A 76 -6.02 14.04 1.64
C VAL A 76 -7.03 14.11 2.80
N VAL A 77 -7.08 13.06 3.63
CA VAL A 77 -8.15 12.90 4.64
C VAL A 77 -7.89 13.71 5.92
N LEU A 78 -6.61 13.90 6.27
CA LEU A 78 -6.14 14.68 7.40
C LEU A 78 -4.97 15.58 6.96
N PRO A 79 -5.21 16.65 6.19
CA PRO A 79 -4.14 17.48 5.62
C PRO A 79 -3.20 18.07 6.69
N ARG A 80 -1.90 17.80 6.55
CA ARG A 80 -0.82 18.25 7.46
C ARG A 80 0.48 18.37 6.67
N ASN A 81 1.50 19.01 7.27
CA ASN A 81 2.85 18.95 6.74
C ASN A 81 3.49 17.58 7.05
N TYR A 82 3.17 16.57 6.23
CA TYR A 82 3.67 15.21 6.40
C TYR A 82 5.19 15.10 6.22
N MET A 83 5.81 15.95 5.39
CA MET A 83 7.26 15.95 5.20
C MET A 83 7.99 16.34 6.49
N ALA A 84 7.47 17.30 7.25
CA ALA A 84 8.01 17.66 8.55
C ALA A 84 7.90 16.53 9.60
N LEU A 85 6.89 15.65 9.47
CA LEU A 85 6.67 14.51 10.36
C LEU A 85 7.53 13.29 9.98
N ILE A 86 7.68 13.03 8.67
CA ILE A 86 8.49 11.93 8.12
C ILE A 86 9.98 12.20 8.34
N ARG A 87 10.40 13.46 8.20
CA ARG A 87 11.81 13.89 8.25
C ARG A 87 12.68 13.06 7.28
N PRO A 88 12.46 13.23 5.95
CA PRO A 88 13.20 12.47 4.94
C PRO A 88 14.70 12.55 5.16
N LYS A 89 15.38 11.42 4.98
CA LYS A 89 16.83 11.37 5.03
C LYS A 89 17.42 11.82 3.69
N PRO A 90 18.68 12.32 3.67
CA PRO A 90 19.40 12.63 2.45
C PRO A 90 19.50 11.41 1.51
N LYS A 91 19.71 11.67 0.22
CA LYS A 91 19.78 10.64 -0.82
C LYS A 91 20.89 9.63 -0.55
N GLU A 92 22.02 10.10 -0.03
CA GLU A 92 23.21 9.31 0.29
C GLU A 92 22.89 8.26 1.35
N TYR A 93 22.06 8.63 2.33
CA TYR A 93 21.58 7.68 3.35
C TYR A 93 20.68 6.61 2.73
N ALA A 94 19.78 7.00 1.82
CA ALA A 94 18.93 6.03 1.12
C ALA A 94 19.74 5.06 0.25
N GLN A 95 20.78 5.57 -0.43
CA GLN A 95 21.72 4.74 -1.20
C GLN A 95 22.49 3.77 -0.28
N LYS A 96 23.00 4.24 0.87
CA LYS A 96 23.65 3.36 1.86
C LYS A 96 22.75 2.19 2.28
N ILE A 97 21.48 2.47 2.60
CA ILE A 97 20.51 1.44 2.96
C ILE A 97 20.27 0.49 1.78
N TRP A 98 20.10 1.02 0.56
CA TRP A 98 19.93 0.21 -0.64
C TRP A 98 21.13 -0.70 -0.93
N ASP A 99 22.36 -0.20 -0.81
CA ASP A 99 23.57 -0.95 -1.10
C ASP A 99 23.78 -2.11 -0.12
N TYR A 100 23.33 -1.95 1.13
CA TYR A 100 23.41 -3.00 2.16
C TYR A 100 22.29 -4.03 2.05
N TYR A 101 21.04 -3.59 1.92
CA TYR A 101 19.85 -4.47 1.94
C TYR A 101 19.44 -4.99 0.56
N GLY A 102 19.91 -4.33 -0.50
CA GLY A 102 19.50 -4.59 -1.87
C GLY A 102 18.13 -4.00 -2.21
N PRO A 103 17.52 -4.47 -3.32
CA PRO A 103 16.29 -3.89 -3.83
C PRO A 103 15.11 -4.03 -2.86
N VAL A 104 14.41 -2.92 -2.61
CA VAL A 104 13.22 -2.85 -1.73
C VAL A 104 12.09 -3.80 -2.17
N GLY A 105 12.01 -4.09 -3.48
CA GLY A 105 11.04 -5.03 -4.04
C GLY A 105 11.13 -6.45 -3.49
N ARG A 106 12.29 -6.86 -2.95
CA ARG A 106 12.45 -8.17 -2.28
C ARG A 106 11.69 -8.26 -0.95
N TYR A 107 11.35 -7.12 -0.36
CA TYR A 107 10.63 -7.04 0.90
C TYR A 107 9.15 -6.81 0.61
N LYS A 108 8.29 -7.75 1.03
CA LYS A 108 6.84 -7.67 0.83
C LYS A 108 6.15 -7.24 2.12
N ASN A 109 5.16 -6.35 2.00
CA ASN A 109 4.44 -5.83 3.15
C ASN A 109 2.96 -5.63 2.87
N ASN A 110 2.15 -6.53 3.43
CA ASN A 110 0.69 -6.55 3.34
C ASN A 110 0.01 -6.22 4.68
N GLU A 111 0.77 -5.70 5.65
CA GLU A 111 0.27 -5.37 6.99
C GLU A 111 0.19 -3.85 7.20
N LEU A 112 -0.65 -3.42 8.15
CA LEU A 112 -0.69 -2.04 8.67
C LEU A 112 0.54 -1.71 9.55
N LYS A 113 1.72 -2.02 9.05
CA LYS A 113 3.03 -1.85 9.67
C LYS A 113 4.01 -1.32 8.63
N ALA A 114 5.08 -0.68 9.07
CA ALA A 114 6.22 -0.36 8.21
C ALA A 114 7.30 -1.43 8.38
N ILE A 115 8.03 -1.71 7.30
CA ILE A 115 9.32 -2.41 7.41
C ILE A 115 10.39 -1.36 7.69
N VAL A 116 11.10 -1.54 8.81
CA VAL A 116 12.20 -0.69 9.23
C VAL A 116 13.49 -1.36 8.80
N PHE A 117 14.34 -0.60 8.11
CA PHE A 117 15.69 -0.98 7.74
C PHE A 117 16.68 -0.32 8.72
N PRO A 118 17.29 -1.08 9.65
CA PRO A 118 18.28 -0.53 10.57
C PRO A 118 19.48 0.07 9.84
N ASP A 119 20.19 1.01 10.47
CA ASP A 119 21.44 1.50 9.93
C ASP A 119 22.55 0.44 10.12
N PRO A 120 23.14 -0.13 9.05
CA PRO A 120 24.13 -1.20 9.16
C PRO A 120 25.44 -0.75 9.85
N GLU A 121 25.79 0.54 9.78
CA GLU A 121 26.98 1.07 10.45
C GLU A 121 26.77 1.20 11.96
N ARG A 122 25.52 1.43 12.38
CA ARG A 122 25.17 1.55 13.81
C ARG A 122 24.94 0.20 14.48
N PHE A 123 24.51 -0.81 13.73
CA PHE A 123 24.22 -2.15 14.22
C PHE A 123 25.01 -3.21 13.45
N PRO A 124 26.35 -3.15 13.45
CA PRO A 124 27.17 -4.12 12.73
C PRO A 124 26.85 -5.53 13.24
N ASN A 125 26.58 -6.45 12.31
CA ASN A 125 26.25 -7.87 12.55
C ASN A 125 24.84 -8.18 13.08
N ASN A 126 23.95 -7.20 13.26
CA ASN A 126 22.56 -7.46 13.67
C ASN A 126 21.52 -6.53 13.00
N ALA A 127 21.88 -5.95 11.86
CA ALA A 127 21.04 -5.03 11.13
C ALA A 127 20.06 -5.80 10.22
N TYR A 128 19.01 -6.38 10.77
CA TYR A 128 17.96 -7.10 10.01
C TYR A 128 16.68 -6.28 9.86
N PRO A 129 16.03 -6.26 8.68
CA PRO A 129 14.75 -5.57 8.51
C PRO A 129 13.66 -6.18 9.39
N TYR A 130 12.85 -5.35 10.03
CA TYR A 130 11.78 -5.81 10.92
C TYR A 130 10.51 -4.98 10.77
N LYS A 131 9.36 -5.57 11.11
CA LYS A 131 8.06 -4.87 11.07
C LYS A 131 7.87 -4.04 12.35
N LYS A 132 7.39 -2.81 12.18
CA LYS A 132 7.03 -1.90 13.29
C LYS A 132 5.67 -1.26 13.01
N GLY A 133 4.90 -1.00 14.07
CA GLY A 133 3.65 -0.25 13.94
C GLY A 133 3.86 1.10 13.25
N LEU A 134 2.88 1.51 12.45
CA LEU A 134 2.92 2.80 11.77
C LEU A 134 2.99 3.95 12.80
N PRO A 135 3.69 5.06 12.48
CA PRO A 135 3.68 6.25 13.32
C PRO A 135 2.25 6.72 13.65
N SER A 136 2.07 7.43 14.77
CA SER A 136 0.74 7.90 15.21
C SER A 136 0.00 8.73 14.15
N TYR A 137 0.74 9.52 13.37
CA TYR A 137 0.19 10.34 12.29
C TYR A 137 -0.23 9.55 11.03
N LEU A 138 0.10 8.26 10.93
CA LEU A 138 -0.38 7.31 9.92
C LEU A 138 -1.20 6.15 10.52
N SER A 139 -1.56 6.22 11.81
CA SER A 139 -2.32 5.18 12.50
C SER A 139 -3.47 5.72 13.37
N SER A 140 -3.79 7.01 13.22
CA SER A 140 -4.84 7.70 13.98
C SER A 140 -6.25 7.33 13.52
N ILE A 141 -6.44 6.91 12.28
CA ILE A 141 -7.71 6.36 11.77
C ILE A 141 -7.60 4.84 11.87
N LYS A 142 -8.59 4.20 12.51
CA LYS A 142 -8.68 2.74 12.55
C LYS A 142 -9.51 2.22 11.38
N PRO A 143 -9.10 1.11 10.74
CA PRO A 143 -9.94 0.44 9.75
C PRO A 143 -11.29 0.10 10.38
N PHE A 144 -12.34 0.27 9.59
CA PHE A 144 -13.69 -0.14 9.94
C PHE A 144 -13.75 -1.65 10.11
N SER A 145 -14.22 -2.11 11.26
CA SER A 145 -14.17 -3.52 11.68
C SER A 145 -15.39 -4.35 11.27
N SER A 146 -16.45 -3.74 10.73
CA SER A 146 -17.71 -4.43 10.44
C SER A 146 -18.16 -4.23 8.99
N TYR A 147 -17.54 -4.96 8.06
CA TYR A 147 -17.99 -5.02 6.66
C TYR A 147 -19.33 -5.77 6.48
N GLU A 148 -19.85 -6.37 7.56
CA GLU A 148 -21.11 -7.11 7.64
C GLU A 148 -22.19 -6.34 8.42
N SER A 149 -22.03 -5.03 8.59
CA SER A 149 -23.08 -4.17 9.14
C SER A 149 -23.88 -3.51 8.00
N ASP A 150 -25.14 -3.16 8.25
CA ASP A 150 -25.99 -2.37 7.34
C ASP A 150 -25.41 -0.96 7.00
N LEU A 151 -24.24 -0.63 7.53
CA LEU A 151 -23.52 0.62 7.29
C LEU A 151 -22.70 0.58 6.01
N VAL A 152 -22.11 -0.58 5.69
CA VAL A 152 -21.24 -0.77 4.54
C VAL A 152 -21.45 -2.15 3.97
N ILE A 153 -21.88 -2.23 2.72
CA ILE A 153 -22.07 -3.50 2.02
C ILE A 153 -21.11 -3.55 0.83
N ASN A 154 -20.24 -4.56 0.79
CA ASN A 154 -19.48 -4.85 -0.42
C ASN A 154 -20.42 -5.52 -1.43
N THR A 155 -20.71 -4.82 -2.53
CA THR A 155 -21.65 -5.25 -3.56
C THR A 155 -20.98 -5.89 -4.77
N LEU A 156 -19.68 -5.69 -4.93
CA LEU A 156 -18.86 -6.35 -5.92
C LEU A 156 -17.50 -6.59 -5.29
N ASP A 157 -17.25 -7.84 -4.92
CA ASP A 157 -15.93 -8.27 -4.43
C ASP A 157 -14.88 -7.90 -5.48
N ALA A 158 -13.67 -7.59 -5.02
CA ALA A 158 -12.59 -7.12 -5.88
C ALA A 158 -12.34 -8.09 -7.05
N ASN A 159 -12.88 -7.74 -8.23
CA ASN A 159 -12.73 -8.53 -9.44
C ASN A 159 -11.61 -7.93 -10.30
N VAL A 160 -10.81 -8.82 -10.87
CA VAL A 160 -9.82 -8.50 -11.88
C VAL A 160 -10.57 -8.12 -13.15
N PHE A 161 -10.33 -6.92 -13.67
CA PHE A 161 -10.83 -6.55 -14.99
C PHE A 161 -9.69 -6.43 -15.99
N LEU A 162 -9.95 -6.89 -17.21
CA LEU A 162 -9.11 -6.71 -18.39
C LEU A 162 -9.75 -5.62 -19.26
N GLY A 163 -9.11 -4.46 -19.31
CA GLY A 163 -9.48 -3.38 -20.23
C GLY A 163 -8.65 -3.44 -21.50
N VAL A 164 -9.30 -3.29 -22.64
CA VAL A 164 -8.71 -3.14 -23.99
C VAL A 164 -8.88 -1.68 -24.38
N ARG A 165 -7.85 -1.04 -24.93
CA ARG A 165 -7.94 0.31 -25.51
C ARG A 165 -7.94 0.22 -27.03
#